data_AF-A0A7X1H8Z9-F1
#
_entry.id   AF-A0A7X1H8Z9-F1
#
_cell.length_a   1.000
_cell.length_b   1.000
_cell.length_c   1.000
_cell.angle_alpha   90.00
_cell.angle_beta   90.00
_cell.angle_gamma   90.00
#
_symmetry.space_group_name_H-M   'P 1'
#
loop_
_entity.id
_entity.type
_entity.pdbx_description
1 polymer ?
#
loop_
_entity_poly.entity_id
_entity_poly.type
_entity_poly.pdbx_seq_one_letter_code
_entity_poly.pdbx_strand_id
1 'polypeptide(L)'
;MARAKRHYLPGHVWHITHRCHKREFLLKFPKDRRRWIEWLYQAKKRYSGLSVLNYMVTSNHVHLLVFDNGGRNVIPDSIKLVAGRTGQEYNVRKNRKGAFWEDRYHATAVESNRYLRQCITYIDMNMVRAGVVEHPTQWEFCGYNEIQNPRKRKGIIDSDRLMDLLGFENYDDLKDDHYKWVDSAMQGDNSDKENKWTQSIAVGSKTFIEKMKEALGFRATGRKIICADDTFELREVLTPYGKANNLDSGNTFLWDQQPPSLIGQFLHGN
;
A
#
# COMPACT_ATOMS: atom_id res chain seq x y z
N MET A 1 -1.93 -13.81 21.95
CA MET A 1 -0.54 -14.29 22.03
C MET A 1 0.42 -13.13 21.88
N ALA A 2 1.42 -13.03 22.76
CA ALA A 2 2.53 -12.09 22.62
C ALA A 2 3.29 -12.42 21.32
N ARG A 3 3.38 -11.44 20.41
CA ARG A 3 3.69 -11.64 18.99
C ARG A 3 4.95 -10.84 18.67
N ALA A 4 5.85 -11.39 17.84
CA ALA A 4 7.12 -10.76 17.50
C ALA A 4 6.94 -9.27 17.13
N LYS A 5 7.65 -8.38 17.84
CA LYS A 5 7.77 -6.95 17.47
C LYS A 5 8.29 -6.91 16.03
N ARG A 6 7.54 -6.27 15.13
CA ARG A 6 8.08 -5.89 13.82
C ARG A 6 9.08 -4.78 14.08
N HIS A 7 10.35 -5.12 13.98
CA HIS A 7 11.41 -4.12 14.04
C HIS A 7 11.55 -3.58 12.64
N TYR A 8 11.02 -2.39 12.46
CA TYR A 8 11.43 -1.53 11.37
C TYR A 8 12.88 -1.17 11.63
N LEU A 9 13.70 -1.29 10.60
CA LEU A 9 15.07 -0.80 10.63
C LEU A 9 14.99 0.67 10.19
N PRO A 10 15.44 1.62 11.03
CA PRO A 10 15.61 3.00 10.62
C PRO A 10 16.47 3.09 9.35
N GLY A 11 16.25 4.12 8.55
CA GLY A 11 17.00 4.37 7.32
C GLY A 11 16.61 3.45 6.16
N HIS A 12 15.49 2.75 6.23
CA HIS A 12 15.01 1.85 5.17
C HIS A 12 13.64 2.26 4.66
N VAL A 13 13.37 1.92 3.40
CA VAL A 13 12.03 2.03 2.81
C VAL A 13 11.20 0.80 3.15
N TRP A 14 9.93 1.03 3.47
CA TRP A 14 8.96 -0.01 3.81
C TRP A 14 7.70 0.15 2.97
N HIS A 15 7.38 -0.87 2.19
CA HIS A 15 6.08 -1.03 1.57
C HIS A 15 5.15 -1.79 2.51
N ILE A 16 4.04 -1.16 2.87
CA ILE A 16 3.05 -1.67 3.81
C ILE A 16 1.75 -1.92 3.06
N THR A 17 1.14 -3.08 3.27
CA THR A 17 -0.22 -3.36 2.80
C THR A 17 -1.15 -3.71 3.93
N HIS A 18 -2.35 -3.13 3.98
CA HIS A 18 -3.34 -3.43 5.01
C HIS A 18 -4.70 -3.69 4.39
N ARG A 19 -5.26 -4.87 4.68
CA ARG A 19 -6.44 -5.42 4.01
C ARG A 19 -7.66 -5.32 4.92
N CYS A 20 -8.78 -4.93 4.34
CA CYS A 20 -10.08 -4.91 5.01
C CYS A 20 -10.51 -6.32 5.41
N HIS A 21 -11.24 -6.41 6.52
CA HIS A 21 -11.70 -7.69 7.06
C HIS A 21 -12.46 -8.51 6.02
N LYS A 22 -12.15 -9.80 5.89
CA LYS A 22 -12.75 -10.73 4.91
C LYS A 22 -12.67 -10.26 3.44
N ARG A 23 -11.69 -9.40 3.10
CA ARG A 23 -11.56 -8.78 1.77
C ARG A 23 -12.78 -7.95 1.34
N GLU A 24 -13.64 -7.56 2.29
CA GLU A 24 -14.82 -6.74 2.01
C GLU A 24 -14.42 -5.35 1.51
N PHE A 25 -15.28 -4.74 0.68
CA PHE A 25 -15.05 -3.39 0.17
C PHE A 25 -15.41 -2.29 1.18
N LEU A 26 -14.78 -2.30 2.36
CA LEU A 26 -15.04 -1.31 3.41
C LEU A 26 -14.50 0.08 3.06
N LEU A 27 -13.62 0.17 2.06
CA LEU A 27 -13.12 1.41 1.47
C LEU A 27 -13.79 1.71 0.12
N LYS A 28 -14.97 1.13 -0.16
CA LYS A 28 -15.70 1.28 -1.44
C LYS A 28 -16.04 2.73 -1.79
N PHE A 29 -16.41 3.55 -0.81
CA PHE A 29 -16.86 4.90 -1.08
C PHE A 29 -15.73 5.93 -0.95
N PRO A 30 -15.71 6.97 -1.81
CA PRO A 30 -14.74 8.07 -1.72
C PRO A 30 -14.59 8.65 -0.30
N LYS A 31 -15.71 8.78 0.43
CA LYS A 31 -15.70 9.29 1.82
C LYS A 31 -14.81 8.47 2.75
N ASP A 32 -14.77 7.16 2.59
CA ASP A 32 -13.97 6.25 3.42
C ASP A 32 -12.49 6.33 3.07
N ARG A 33 -12.17 6.43 1.77
CA ARG A 33 -10.80 6.63 1.29
C ARG A 33 -10.23 7.98 1.71
N ARG A 34 -11.00 9.06 1.55
CA ARG A 34 -10.61 10.41 2.05
C ARG A 34 -10.36 10.39 3.54
N ARG A 35 -11.15 9.62 4.32
CA ARG A 35 -10.96 9.56 5.75
C ARG A 35 -9.66 8.86 6.13
N TRP A 36 -9.30 7.80 5.42
CA TRP A 36 -8.00 7.16 5.60
C TRP A 36 -6.84 8.12 5.26
N ILE A 37 -6.92 8.85 4.14
CA ILE A 37 -5.90 9.83 3.72
C ILE A 37 -5.76 10.97 4.75
N GLU A 38 -6.87 11.50 5.27
CA GLU A 38 -6.82 12.51 6.32
C GLU A 38 -6.12 11.98 7.58
N TRP A 39 -6.37 10.73 7.98
CA TRP A 39 -5.65 10.14 9.10
C TRP A 39 -4.18 9.88 8.81
N LEU A 40 -3.82 9.56 7.56
CA LEU A 40 -2.41 9.47 7.14
C LEU A 40 -1.73 10.84 7.26
N TYR A 41 -2.38 11.92 6.85
CA TYR A 41 -1.88 13.28 7.06
C TYR A 41 -1.66 13.59 8.54
N GLN A 42 -2.63 13.27 9.41
CA GLN A 42 -2.50 13.48 10.85
C GLN A 42 -1.37 12.63 11.46
N ALA A 43 -1.17 11.40 10.98
CA ALA A 43 -0.07 10.55 11.41
C ALA A 43 1.29 11.12 11.00
N LYS A 44 1.47 11.53 9.73
CA LYS A 44 2.68 12.22 9.25
C LYS A 44 3.02 13.44 10.12
N LYS A 45 2.02 14.27 10.44
CA LYS A 45 2.22 15.46 11.28
C LYS A 45 2.59 15.11 12.73
N ARG A 46 2.04 14.02 13.26
CA ARG A 46 2.27 13.59 14.64
C ARG A 46 3.61 12.88 14.84
N TYR A 47 4.04 12.14 13.82
CA TYR A 47 5.23 11.30 13.88
C TYR A 47 6.23 11.78 12.82
N SER A 48 7.04 12.79 13.17
CA SER A 48 7.97 13.47 12.26
C SER A 48 9.03 12.56 11.60
N GLY A 49 9.27 11.37 12.15
CA GLY A 49 10.14 10.37 11.52
C GLY A 49 9.53 9.67 10.30
N LEU A 50 8.25 9.88 10.00
CA LEU A 50 7.54 9.21 8.90
C LEU A 50 7.56 10.05 7.62
N SER A 51 8.39 9.66 6.65
CA SER A 51 8.29 10.18 5.28
C SER A 51 7.40 9.26 4.45
N VAL A 52 6.33 9.80 3.87
CA VAL A 52 5.48 9.03 2.95
C VAL A 52 6.00 9.23 1.53
N LEU A 53 6.34 8.15 0.85
CA LEU A 53 6.92 8.17 -0.50
C LEU A 53 5.88 7.90 -1.59
N ASN A 54 4.89 7.05 -1.31
CA ASN A 54 3.74 6.79 -2.19
C ASN A 54 2.59 6.15 -1.38
N TYR A 55 1.37 6.15 -1.92
CA TYR A 55 0.23 5.43 -1.35
C TYR A 55 -0.80 5.07 -2.43
N MET A 56 -1.64 4.07 -2.13
CA MET A 56 -2.83 3.72 -2.90
C MET A 56 -3.91 3.24 -1.94
N VAL A 57 -5.09 3.85 -2.00
CA VAL A 57 -6.27 3.41 -1.24
C VAL A 57 -7.25 2.77 -2.20
N THR A 58 -7.34 1.44 -2.19
CA THR A 58 -8.26 0.68 -3.04
C THR A 58 -9.61 0.53 -2.34
N SER A 59 -10.49 -0.35 -2.85
CA SER A 59 -11.79 -0.63 -2.24
C SER A 59 -11.73 -1.58 -1.04
N ASN A 60 -10.72 -2.47 -0.95
CA ASN A 60 -10.60 -3.47 0.13
C ASN A 60 -9.20 -3.56 0.75
N HIS A 61 -8.23 -2.75 0.34
CA HIS A 61 -6.92 -2.67 0.98
C HIS A 61 -6.24 -1.34 0.68
N VAL A 62 -5.11 -1.10 1.35
CA VAL A 62 -4.25 0.06 1.11
C VAL A 62 -2.83 -0.40 0.86
N HIS A 63 -2.11 0.32 0.01
CA HIS A 63 -0.66 0.30 -0.11
C HIS A 63 -0.12 1.61 0.44
N LEU A 64 0.94 1.54 1.23
CA LEU A 64 1.61 2.70 1.81
C LEU A 64 3.12 2.46 1.72
N LEU A 65 3.84 3.36 1.07
CA LEU A 65 5.29 3.30 0.94
C LEU A 65 5.89 4.42 1.75
N VAL A 66 6.76 4.08 2.71
CA VAL A 66 7.32 5.04 3.66
C VAL A 66 8.81 4.84 3.84
N PHE A 67 9.52 5.91 4.17
CA PHE A 67 10.88 5.85 4.68
C PHE A 67 10.88 6.12 6.18
N ASP A 68 11.59 5.28 6.93
CA ASP A 68 11.78 5.44 8.38
C ASP A 68 12.97 6.36 8.64
N ASN A 69 12.74 7.64 8.93
CA ASN A 69 13.82 8.58 9.31
C ASN A 69 14.34 8.35 10.74
N GLY A 70 13.93 7.26 11.39
CA GLY A 70 14.29 6.95 12.76
C GLY A 70 13.29 7.52 13.77
N GLY A 71 13.58 7.23 15.04
CA GLY A 71 12.64 7.42 16.14
C GLY A 71 11.96 6.12 16.56
N ARG A 72 11.56 6.05 17.83
CA ARG A 72 11.03 4.81 18.40
C ARG A 72 9.61 4.54 17.90
N ASN A 73 9.41 3.41 17.24
CA ASN A 73 8.10 2.90 16.80
C ASN A 73 7.31 3.84 15.87
N VAL A 74 7.97 4.69 15.09
CA VAL A 74 7.30 5.68 14.22
C VAL A 74 6.30 5.04 13.26
N ILE A 75 6.72 4.04 12.48
CA ILE A 75 5.82 3.35 11.55
C ILE A 75 4.70 2.58 12.29
N PRO A 76 4.97 1.73 13.30
CA PRO A 76 3.92 1.05 14.05
C PRO A 76 2.86 1.99 14.64
N ASP A 77 3.29 3.08 15.25
CA ASP A 77 2.39 4.03 15.92
C ASP A 77 1.59 4.84 14.91
N SER A 78 2.21 5.21 13.78
CA SER A 78 1.53 5.85 12.65
C SER A 78 0.42 4.95 12.10
N ILE A 79 0.73 3.69 11.76
CA ILE A 79 -0.28 2.78 11.21
C ILE A 79 -1.37 2.48 12.24
N LYS A 80 -1.01 2.32 13.52
CA LYS A 80 -1.98 2.12 14.62
C LYS A 80 -2.98 3.27 14.68
N LEU A 81 -2.51 4.52 14.58
CA LEU A 81 -3.37 5.69 14.55
C LEU A 81 -4.28 5.66 13.31
N VAL A 82 -3.71 5.52 12.11
CA VAL A 82 -4.46 5.54 10.85
C VAL A 82 -5.52 4.45 10.80
N ALA A 83 -5.12 3.21 11.05
CA ALA A 83 -6.00 2.05 11.01
C ALA A 83 -7.08 2.11 12.08
N GLY A 84 -6.70 2.46 13.32
CA GLY A 84 -7.61 2.51 14.45
C GLY A 84 -8.70 3.56 14.27
N ARG A 85 -8.32 4.77 13.86
CA ARG A 85 -9.28 5.86 13.65
C ARG A 85 -10.18 5.62 12.44
N THR A 86 -9.63 5.15 11.32
CA THR A 86 -10.42 4.79 10.13
C THR A 86 -11.49 3.74 10.47
N GLY A 87 -11.09 2.66 11.16
CA GLY A 87 -12.02 1.59 11.52
C GLY A 87 -13.06 2.03 12.55
N GLN A 88 -12.64 2.76 13.59
CA GLN A 88 -13.55 3.25 14.62
C GLN A 88 -14.64 4.16 14.03
N GLU A 89 -14.25 5.12 13.21
CA GLU A 89 -15.18 6.10 12.66
C GLU A 89 -16.09 5.50 11.58
N TYR A 90 -15.58 4.54 10.81
CA TYR A 90 -16.43 3.75 9.92
C TYR A 90 -17.51 2.98 10.70
N ASN A 91 -17.11 2.26 11.75
CA ASN A 91 -18.01 1.47 12.59
C ASN A 91 -19.12 2.34 13.20
N VAL A 92 -18.75 3.47 13.81
CA VAL A 92 -19.70 4.43 14.38
C VAL A 92 -20.67 4.95 13.31
N ARG A 93 -20.15 5.43 12.18
CA ARG A 93 -20.97 5.99 11.10
C ARG A 93 -21.93 4.99 10.47
N LYS A 94 -21.53 3.72 10.37
CA LYS A 94 -22.32 2.65 9.76
C LYS A 94 -23.14 1.84 10.78
N ASN A 95 -23.12 2.22 12.06
CA ASN A 95 -23.70 1.45 13.16
C ASN A 95 -23.29 -0.05 13.11
N ARG A 96 -22.04 -0.32 12.72
CA ARG A 96 -21.53 -1.68 12.50
C ARG A 96 -20.63 -2.09 13.67
N LYS A 97 -20.75 -3.34 14.10
CA LYS A 97 -19.83 -4.00 15.03
C LYS A 97 -18.85 -4.91 14.28
N GLY A 98 -17.68 -5.15 14.85
CA GLY A 98 -16.66 -6.05 14.29
C GLY A 98 -15.45 -5.36 13.68
N ALA A 99 -14.52 -6.18 13.21
CA ALA A 99 -13.22 -5.73 12.69
C ALA A 99 -13.36 -5.03 11.33
N PHE A 100 -12.69 -3.89 11.18
CA PHE A 100 -12.55 -3.20 9.89
C PHE A 100 -11.38 -3.77 9.07
N TRP A 101 -10.31 -4.17 9.74
CA TRP A 101 -9.12 -4.76 9.12
C TRP A 101 -9.05 -6.26 9.42
N GLU A 102 -8.49 -7.05 8.51
CA GLU A 102 -8.47 -8.53 8.60
C GLU A 102 -7.51 -9.05 9.68
N ASP A 103 -6.23 -8.80 9.50
CA ASP A 103 -5.16 -9.02 10.47
C ASP A 103 -4.25 -7.77 10.46
N ARG A 104 -3.10 -7.84 11.12
CA ARG A 104 -2.05 -6.83 11.01
C ARG A 104 -1.64 -6.65 9.55
N TYR A 105 -1.31 -5.43 9.18
CA TYR A 105 -0.69 -5.08 7.90
C TYR A 105 0.52 -5.97 7.57
N HIS A 106 0.87 -6.17 6.30
CA HIS A 106 2.16 -6.72 5.86
C HIS A 106 3.17 -5.59 5.67
N ALA A 107 4.45 -5.86 5.86
CA ALA A 107 5.52 -4.88 5.66
C ALA A 107 6.71 -5.54 4.96
N THR A 108 7.13 -4.95 3.85
CA THR A 108 8.21 -5.39 2.98
C THR A 108 9.27 -4.29 2.92
N ALA A 109 10.50 -4.59 3.33
CA ALA A 109 11.63 -3.68 3.13
C ALA A 109 11.97 -3.59 1.64
N VAL A 110 12.20 -2.38 1.15
CA VAL A 110 12.50 -2.13 -0.26
C VAL A 110 13.83 -1.39 -0.34
N GLU A 111 14.76 -1.89 -1.16
CA GLU A 111 15.99 -1.16 -1.44
C GLU A 111 15.69 0.12 -2.26
N SER A 112 16.50 1.16 -2.08
CA SER A 112 16.36 2.42 -2.81
C SER A 112 16.67 2.28 -4.32
N ASN A 113 16.64 3.41 -5.05
CA ASN A 113 16.92 3.47 -6.50
C ASN A 113 15.99 2.56 -7.32
N ARG A 114 16.54 1.56 -8.03
CA ARG A 114 15.81 0.74 -9.01
C ARG A 114 14.63 -0.02 -8.40
N TYR A 115 14.79 -0.57 -7.19
CA TYR A 115 13.74 -1.37 -6.55
C TYR A 115 12.63 -0.47 -5.99
N LEU A 116 13.00 0.71 -5.48
CA LEU A 116 12.05 1.74 -5.09
C LEU A 116 11.19 2.18 -6.28
N ARG A 117 11.81 2.49 -7.43
CA ARG A 117 11.11 2.83 -8.69
C ARG A 117 10.11 1.73 -9.10
N GLN A 118 10.55 0.47 -9.08
CA GLN A 118 9.66 -0.66 -9.39
C GLN A 118 8.49 -0.76 -8.42
N CYS A 119 8.73 -0.58 -7.12
CA CYS A 119 7.68 -0.62 -6.11
C CYS A 119 6.68 0.54 -6.26
N ILE A 120 7.14 1.76 -6.57
CA ILE A 120 6.28 2.92 -6.85
C ILE A 120 5.39 2.60 -8.04
N THR A 121 5.99 2.20 -9.16
CA THR A 121 5.26 1.83 -10.39
C THR A 121 4.23 0.72 -10.12
N TYR A 122 4.61 -0.30 -9.34
CA TYR A 122 3.70 -1.35 -8.91
C TYR A 122 2.49 -0.78 -8.14
N ILE A 123 2.70 0.14 -7.20
CA ILE A 123 1.63 0.77 -6.42
C ILE A 123 0.71 1.59 -7.33
N ASP A 124 1.26 2.42 -8.21
CA ASP A 124 0.48 3.32 -9.07
C ASP A 124 -0.35 2.57 -10.10
N MET A 125 0.19 1.50 -10.65
CA MET A 125 -0.48 0.62 -11.61
C MET A 125 -1.53 -0.31 -10.96
N ASN A 126 -1.75 -0.25 -9.64
CA ASN A 126 -2.65 -1.17 -8.95
C ASN A 126 -4.10 -1.12 -9.48
N MET A 127 -4.66 0.08 -9.63
CA MET A 127 -6.05 0.23 -10.07
C MET A 127 -6.21 -0.04 -11.58
N VAL A 128 -5.14 0.13 -12.35
CA VAL A 128 -5.08 -0.27 -13.77
C VAL A 128 -5.08 -1.79 -13.90
N ARG A 129 -4.17 -2.49 -13.19
CA ARG A 129 -4.14 -3.97 -13.15
C ARG A 129 -5.43 -4.58 -12.62
N ALA A 130 -6.15 -3.84 -11.78
CA ALA A 130 -7.46 -4.24 -11.27
C ALA A 130 -8.61 -4.05 -12.28
N GLY A 131 -8.36 -3.41 -13.42
CA GLY A 131 -9.37 -3.09 -14.43
C GLY A 131 -10.38 -2.02 -14.00
N VAL A 132 -10.04 -1.19 -13.01
CA VAL A 132 -10.94 -0.16 -12.48
C VAL A 132 -10.78 1.17 -13.21
N VAL A 133 -9.57 1.45 -13.68
CA VAL A 133 -9.21 2.66 -14.42
C VAL A 133 -8.27 2.29 -15.56
N GLU A 134 -8.25 3.09 -16.61
CA GLU A 134 -7.34 2.91 -17.74
C GLU A 134 -5.96 3.51 -17.45
N HIS A 135 -5.90 4.54 -16.60
CA HIS A 135 -4.67 5.23 -16.24
C HIS A 135 -4.69 5.65 -14.76
N PRO A 136 -3.55 5.66 -14.03
CA PRO A 136 -3.53 6.03 -12.60
C PRO A 136 -4.10 7.42 -12.29
N THR A 137 -4.06 8.35 -13.26
CA THR A 137 -4.66 9.70 -13.12
C THR A 137 -6.14 9.67 -12.78
N GLN A 138 -6.87 8.65 -13.25
CA GLN A 138 -8.31 8.51 -13.04
C GLN A 138 -8.66 8.07 -11.60
N TRP A 139 -7.68 7.64 -10.80
CA TRP A 139 -7.91 7.26 -9.41
C TRP A 139 -7.42 8.33 -8.43
N GLU A 140 -8.33 9.13 -7.88
CA GLU A 140 -8.01 10.25 -6.97
C GLU A 140 -7.24 9.83 -5.70
N PHE A 141 -7.40 8.57 -5.27
CA PHE A 141 -6.92 8.10 -3.95
C PHE A 141 -5.57 7.39 -4.03
N CYS A 142 -4.63 7.95 -4.79
CA CYS A 142 -3.27 7.47 -4.95
C CYS A 142 -2.23 8.60 -4.84
N GLY A 143 -0.97 8.21 -4.61
CA GLY A 143 0.16 9.13 -4.63
C GLY A 143 0.61 9.52 -6.03
N TYR A 144 0.31 8.75 -7.08
CA TYR A 144 0.64 9.13 -8.47
C TYR A 144 0.20 10.56 -8.79
N ASN A 145 -1.07 10.87 -8.52
CA ASN A 145 -1.64 12.20 -8.78
C ASN A 145 -0.95 13.31 -7.97
N GLU A 146 -0.52 13.00 -6.75
CA GLU A 146 0.16 13.94 -5.87
C GLU A 146 1.64 14.15 -6.24
N ILE A 147 2.30 13.14 -6.78
CA ILE A 147 3.65 13.27 -7.36
C ILE A 147 3.57 14.11 -8.64
N GLN A 148 2.62 13.84 -9.53
CA GLN A 148 2.45 14.62 -10.76
C GLN A 148 1.99 16.06 -10.48
N ASN A 149 1.14 16.24 -9.48
CA ASN A 149 0.58 17.55 -9.09
C ASN A 149 0.68 17.75 -7.57
N PRO A 150 1.82 18.25 -7.06
CA PRO A 150 2.03 18.46 -5.63
C PRO A 150 0.95 19.31 -4.97
N ARG A 151 0.47 18.83 -3.82
CA ARG A 151 -0.53 19.54 -3.04
C ARG A 151 0.10 20.74 -2.32
N LYS A 152 -0.46 21.94 -2.53
CA LYS A 152 -0.07 23.16 -1.77
C LYS A 152 -0.43 23.10 -0.28
N ARG A 153 -1.43 22.30 0.08
CA ARG A 153 -1.93 22.15 1.45
C ARG A 153 -2.19 20.68 1.75
N LYS A 154 -1.85 20.27 2.98
CA LYS A 154 -1.99 18.87 3.44
C LYS A 154 -1.29 17.85 2.52
N GLY A 155 -0.08 18.18 2.06
CA GLY A 155 0.75 17.25 1.30
C GLY A 155 1.13 16.02 2.13
N ILE A 156 0.82 14.85 1.60
CA ILE A 156 1.17 13.53 2.11
C ILE A 156 2.58 13.16 1.66
N ILE A 157 2.88 13.28 0.37
CA ILE A 157 4.16 12.85 -0.19
C ILE A 157 5.28 13.74 0.34
N ASP A 158 6.38 13.12 0.71
CA ASP A 158 7.64 13.76 1.06
C ASP A 158 8.53 13.77 -0.17
N SER A 159 8.40 14.83 -0.97
CA SER A 159 9.08 14.98 -2.26
C SER A 159 10.60 15.03 -2.13
N ASP A 160 11.11 15.70 -1.09
CA ASP A 160 12.55 15.83 -0.85
C ASP A 160 13.15 14.47 -0.56
N ARG A 161 12.54 13.71 0.36
CA ARG A 161 13.02 12.35 0.66
C ARG A 161 12.88 11.41 -0.54
N LEU A 162 11.83 11.58 -1.34
CA LEU A 162 11.62 10.78 -2.55
C LEU A 162 12.72 11.05 -3.59
N MET A 163 13.06 12.32 -3.84
CA MET A 163 14.15 12.72 -4.73
C MET A 163 15.50 12.17 -4.24
N ASP A 164 15.81 12.31 -2.94
CA ASP A 164 17.05 11.78 -2.34
C ASP A 164 17.22 10.27 -2.60
N LEU A 165 16.16 9.50 -2.38
CA LEU A 165 16.19 8.03 -2.48
C LEU A 165 16.24 7.50 -3.91
N LEU A 166 15.88 8.34 -4.88
CA LEU A 166 15.87 8.03 -6.31
C LEU A 166 17.02 8.69 -7.07
N GLY A 167 17.76 9.59 -6.44
CA GLY A 167 18.90 10.29 -7.03
C GLY A 167 18.51 11.42 -7.99
N PHE A 168 17.38 12.09 -7.75
CA PHE A 168 16.97 13.26 -8.53
C PHE A 168 17.42 14.56 -7.85
N GLU A 169 17.96 15.49 -8.63
CA GLU A 169 18.35 16.83 -8.15
C GLU A 169 17.21 17.84 -8.23
N ASN A 170 16.24 17.61 -9.13
CA ASN A 170 15.10 18.49 -9.33
C ASN A 170 13.80 17.69 -9.44
N TYR A 171 12.70 18.36 -9.08
CA TYR A 171 11.40 17.72 -8.97
C TYR A 171 10.72 17.49 -10.33
N ASP A 172 11.02 18.31 -11.33
CA ASP A 172 10.44 18.18 -12.66
C ASP A 172 10.97 16.93 -13.37
N ASP A 173 12.27 16.61 -13.25
CA ASP A 173 12.85 15.36 -13.73
C ASP A 173 12.23 14.14 -13.05
N LEU A 174 12.02 14.21 -11.72
CA LEU A 174 11.32 13.15 -10.99
C LEU A 174 9.91 12.94 -11.57
N LYS A 175 9.16 14.00 -11.85
CA LYS A 175 7.81 13.90 -12.43
C LYS A 175 7.82 13.28 -13.81
N ASP A 176 8.72 13.75 -14.67
CA ASP A 176 8.85 13.30 -16.06
C ASP A 176 9.23 11.84 -16.12
N ASP A 177 10.21 11.42 -15.33
CA ASP A 177 10.61 10.02 -15.27
C ASP A 177 9.53 9.15 -14.64
N HIS A 178 8.93 9.58 -13.53
CA HIS A 178 7.81 8.87 -12.92
C HIS A 178 6.63 8.67 -13.89
N TYR A 179 6.33 9.66 -14.74
CA TYR A 179 5.35 9.52 -15.82
C TYR A 179 5.78 8.43 -16.81
N LYS A 180 7.03 8.48 -17.32
CA LYS A 180 7.56 7.48 -18.26
C LYS A 180 7.56 6.07 -17.68
N TRP A 181 7.76 5.91 -16.36
CA TRP A 181 7.73 4.59 -15.72
C TRP A 181 6.35 3.96 -15.80
N VAL A 182 5.30 4.74 -15.53
CA VAL A 182 3.91 4.30 -15.64
C VAL A 182 3.54 4.05 -17.10
N ASP A 183 3.90 4.96 -18.01
CA ASP A 183 3.61 4.80 -19.45
C ASP A 183 4.27 3.54 -20.03
N SER A 184 5.55 3.31 -19.71
CA SER A 184 6.26 2.09 -20.10
C SER A 184 5.61 0.84 -19.49
N ALA A 185 5.18 0.90 -18.23
CA ALA A 185 4.49 -0.21 -17.59
C ALA A 185 3.13 -0.49 -18.23
N MET A 186 2.40 0.53 -18.70
CA MET A 186 1.12 0.36 -19.40
C MET A 186 1.25 -0.33 -20.75
N GLN A 187 2.39 -0.16 -21.43
CA GLN A 187 2.68 -0.80 -22.72
C GLN A 187 3.15 -2.26 -22.58
N GLY A 188 3.64 -2.65 -21.40
CA GLY A 188 4.09 -4.00 -21.11
C GLY A 188 2.96 -4.96 -20.70
N ASP A 189 3.24 -6.27 -20.74
CA ASP A 189 2.31 -7.27 -20.22
C ASP A 189 2.28 -7.22 -18.68
N ASN A 190 1.20 -6.66 -18.13
CA ASN A 190 1.00 -6.45 -16.70
C ASN A 190 0.22 -7.61 -16.03
N SER A 191 0.10 -8.76 -16.70
CA SER A 191 -0.67 -9.91 -16.20
C SER A 191 -0.08 -10.51 -14.91
N ASP A 192 1.22 -10.32 -14.68
CA ASP A 192 1.89 -10.88 -13.52
C ASP A 192 1.68 -10.01 -12.29
N LYS A 193 0.85 -10.52 -11.38
CA LYS A 193 0.87 -10.11 -9.97
C LYS A 193 2.28 -10.34 -9.45
N GLU A 194 3.07 -9.28 -9.39
CA GLU A 194 4.38 -9.27 -8.75
C GLU A 194 4.22 -9.52 -7.23
N ASN A 195 4.00 -10.79 -6.88
CA ASN A 195 3.72 -11.26 -5.53
C ASN A 195 4.81 -10.85 -4.53
N LYS A 196 6.03 -10.56 -5.03
CA LYS A 196 7.17 -10.06 -4.27
C LYS A 196 6.83 -8.86 -3.38
N TRP A 197 6.01 -7.92 -3.88
CA TRP A 197 5.67 -6.71 -3.12
C TRP A 197 4.64 -6.94 -2.00
N THR A 198 3.99 -8.10 -1.94
CA THR A 198 2.93 -8.36 -0.95
C THR A 198 3.18 -9.59 -0.08
N GLN A 199 4.16 -10.41 -0.45
CA GLN A 199 4.47 -11.67 0.23
C GLN A 199 5.89 -11.70 0.82
N SER A 200 6.79 -10.84 0.36
CA SER A 200 8.20 -10.87 0.78
C SER A 200 8.45 -9.95 1.96
N ILE A 201 9.45 -10.27 2.76
CA ILE A 201 9.91 -9.45 3.89
C ILE A 201 10.85 -8.36 3.42
N ALA A 202 11.65 -8.64 2.39
CA ALA A 202 12.55 -7.69 1.77
C ALA A 202 12.67 -7.97 0.28
N VAL A 203 12.79 -6.93 -0.53
CA VAL A 203 13.03 -6.99 -1.98
C VAL A 203 14.17 -6.03 -2.32
N GLY A 204 15.19 -6.53 -3.00
CA GLY A 204 16.36 -5.75 -3.39
C GLY A 204 17.46 -6.59 -4.01
N SER A 205 18.67 -6.03 -4.02
CA SER A 205 19.89 -6.68 -4.44
C SER A 205 20.28 -7.77 -3.44
N LYS A 206 21.15 -8.69 -3.88
CA LYS A 206 21.65 -9.76 -3.01
C LYS A 206 22.29 -9.19 -1.73
N THR A 207 23.13 -8.16 -1.87
CA THR A 207 23.82 -7.52 -0.75
C THR A 207 22.85 -6.85 0.21
N PHE A 208 21.78 -6.24 -0.29
CA PHE A 208 20.70 -5.70 0.53
C PHE A 208 19.97 -6.80 1.30
N ILE A 209 19.58 -7.89 0.65
CA ILE A 209 18.88 -8.99 1.29
C ILE A 209 19.73 -9.66 2.37
N GLU A 210 21.04 -9.84 2.13
CA GLU A 210 21.99 -10.38 3.11
C GLU A 210 22.08 -9.47 4.35
N LYS A 211 22.28 -8.16 4.16
CA LYS A 211 22.29 -7.17 5.25
C LYS A 211 20.97 -7.16 6.03
N MET A 212 19.83 -7.20 5.33
CA MET A 212 18.51 -7.26 5.96
C MET A 212 18.33 -8.54 6.77
N LYS A 213 18.80 -9.69 6.26
CA LYS A 213 18.74 -10.98 6.96
C LYS A 213 19.57 -10.94 8.24
N GLU A 214 20.78 -10.38 8.19
CA GLU A 214 21.66 -10.22 9.35
C GLU A 214 21.06 -9.26 10.39
N ALA A 215 20.59 -8.08 9.96
CA ALA A 215 20.02 -7.07 10.85
C ALA A 215 18.70 -7.53 11.52
N LEU A 216 17.92 -8.39 10.84
CA LEU A 216 16.73 -9.03 11.41
C LEU A 216 17.07 -10.26 12.29
N GLY A 217 18.33 -10.71 12.30
CA GLY A 217 18.91 -11.70 13.20
C GLY A 217 18.27 -13.10 13.14
N PHE A 218 18.22 -13.78 14.31
CA PHE A 218 17.64 -15.12 14.55
C PHE A 218 16.19 -15.31 14.07
N ARG A 219 15.51 -14.23 13.67
CA ARG A 219 14.13 -14.28 13.16
C ARG A 219 14.08 -14.65 11.68
N ALA A 220 15.16 -14.49 10.93
CA ALA A 220 15.28 -14.96 9.56
C ALA A 220 15.75 -16.43 9.45
N THR A 221 15.96 -17.10 10.59
CA THR A 221 16.27 -18.53 10.65
C THR A 221 15.13 -19.33 10.02
N GLY A 222 15.45 -20.12 8.98
CA GLY A 222 14.47 -20.87 8.21
C GLY A 222 13.87 -20.13 7.00
N ARG A 223 14.25 -18.87 6.72
CA ARG A 223 13.77 -18.12 5.55
C ARG A 223 14.64 -18.35 4.32
N LYS A 224 14.01 -18.47 3.14
CA LYS A 224 14.71 -18.69 1.86
C LYS A 224 14.88 -17.37 1.12
N ILE A 225 16.06 -17.21 0.54
CA ILE A 225 16.32 -16.19 -0.49
C ILE A 225 15.87 -16.80 -1.81
N ILE A 226 14.93 -16.13 -2.48
CA ILE A 226 14.49 -16.51 -3.82
C ILE A 226 15.11 -15.52 -4.79
N CYS A 227 15.61 -16.04 -5.92
CA CYS A 227 16.18 -15.24 -7.00
C CYS A 227 15.22 -15.31 -8.19
N ALA A 228 14.83 -14.14 -8.69
CA ALA A 228 14.15 -13.97 -9.97
C ALA A 228 14.93 -12.88 -10.73
N ASP A 229 15.66 -13.29 -11.76
CA ASP A 229 16.61 -12.46 -12.50
C ASP A 229 17.65 -11.80 -11.56
N ASP A 230 17.75 -10.47 -11.59
CA ASP A 230 18.62 -9.65 -10.72
C ASP A 230 17.92 -9.19 -9.42
N THR A 231 16.74 -9.72 -9.12
CA THR A 231 15.94 -9.36 -7.94
C THR A 231 15.95 -10.49 -6.93
N PHE A 232 16.29 -10.15 -5.69
CA PHE A 232 16.31 -11.08 -4.57
C PHE A 232 15.17 -10.77 -3.60
N GLU A 233 14.55 -11.83 -3.10
CA GLU A 233 13.45 -11.74 -2.16
C GLU A 233 13.72 -12.56 -0.89
N LEU A 234 13.48 -11.99 0.28
CA LEU A 234 13.45 -12.75 1.53
C LEU A 234 12.02 -13.17 1.85
N ARG A 235 11.70 -14.47 1.82
CA ARG A 235 10.35 -14.98 2.15
C ARG A 235 10.32 -15.85 3.40
N GLU A 236 9.19 -15.82 4.12
CA GLU A 236 8.89 -16.85 5.12
C GLU A 236 8.61 -18.18 4.41
N VAL A 237 9.04 -19.30 4.99
CA VAL A 237 8.65 -20.61 4.49
C VAL A 237 7.18 -20.79 4.78
N LEU A 238 6.35 -20.76 3.74
CA LEU A 238 4.94 -21.13 3.83
C LEU A 238 4.87 -22.63 4.14
N THR A 239 4.48 -23.00 5.36
CA THR A 239 3.92 -24.33 5.60
C THR A 239 2.62 -24.42 4.79
N PRO A 240 2.46 -25.37 3.87
CA PRO A 240 1.33 -25.37 2.95
C PRO A 240 0.04 -25.62 3.72
N TYR A 241 -0.77 -24.58 3.91
CA TYR A 241 -2.18 -24.71 4.29
C TYR A 241 -3.03 -24.34 3.07
N GLY A 242 -3.62 -25.37 2.46
CA GLY A 242 -4.75 -25.29 1.54
C GLY A 242 -4.49 -24.55 0.22
N LYS A 243 -4.49 -25.28 -0.90
CA LYS A 243 -4.60 -24.71 -2.25
C LYS A 243 -5.87 -23.82 -2.31
N ALA A 244 -5.70 -22.51 -2.35
CA ALA A 244 -6.74 -21.58 -2.81
C ALA A 244 -6.31 -21.06 -4.17
N ASN A 245 -7.05 -21.46 -5.21
CA ASN A 245 -6.79 -21.10 -6.60
C ASN A 245 -6.82 -19.57 -6.79
N ASN A 246 -5.74 -19.07 -7.38
CA ASN A 246 -5.45 -17.68 -7.68
C ASN A 246 -6.21 -17.18 -8.93
N LEU A 247 -7.46 -16.76 -8.76
CA LEU A 247 -8.14 -15.87 -9.71
C LEU A 247 -8.93 -14.86 -8.86
N ASP A 248 -8.49 -13.60 -8.81
CA ASP A 248 -9.16 -12.56 -8.02
C ASP A 248 -9.71 -11.50 -8.96
N SER A 249 -10.92 -11.77 -9.47
CA SER A 249 -11.81 -10.85 -10.17
C SER A 249 -12.48 -9.85 -9.22
N GLY A 250 -12.12 -9.85 -7.93
CA GLY A 250 -12.73 -9.05 -6.88
C GLY A 250 -12.37 -7.57 -6.85
N ASN A 251 -11.87 -6.95 -7.93
CA ASN A 251 -11.67 -5.50 -7.97
C ASN A 251 -12.56 -4.78 -9.00
N THR A 252 -13.35 -5.49 -9.80
CA THR A 252 -13.95 -5.00 -11.07
C THR A 252 -15.29 -4.24 -10.98
N PHE A 253 -15.65 -3.67 -9.83
CA PHE A 253 -16.96 -3.00 -9.73
C PHE A 253 -16.88 -1.51 -10.14
N LEU A 254 -16.99 -1.24 -11.45
CA LEU A 254 -17.21 0.08 -12.09
C LEU A 254 -18.63 0.61 -11.85
N TRP A 255 -18.97 1.31 -10.76
CA TRP A 255 -20.37 1.76 -10.62
C TRP A 255 -20.56 3.12 -9.91
N ASP A 256 -20.82 4.14 -10.73
CA ASP A 256 -21.49 5.41 -10.37
C ASP A 256 -23.03 5.28 -10.31
N GLN A 257 -23.55 4.07 -10.26
CA GLN A 257 -25.00 3.87 -10.11
C GLN A 257 -25.35 3.90 -8.62
N GLN A 258 -26.09 4.94 -8.21
CA GLN A 258 -26.84 4.93 -6.96
C GLN A 258 -27.67 3.63 -6.89
N PRO A 259 -27.79 2.99 -5.71
CA PRO A 259 -28.69 1.87 -5.56
C PRO A 259 -30.13 2.32 -5.92
N PRO A 260 -30.92 1.51 -6.65
CA PRO A 260 -32.33 1.79 -6.84
C PRO A 260 -32.99 1.98 -5.48
N SER A 261 -33.74 3.07 -5.33
CA SER A 261 -34.61 3.29 -4.18
C SER A 261 -35.56 2.11 -4.05
N LEU A 262 -35.43 1.32 -2.98
CA LEU A 262 -36.49 0.40 -2.56
C LEU A 262 -37.64 1.23 -2.00
N ILE A 263 -38.43 1.83 -2.88
CA ILE A 263 -39.81 2.21 -2.61
C ILE A 263 -40.66 1.14 -3.30
N GLY A 264 -40.78 0.00 -2.61
CA GLY A 264 -41.70 -1.07 -2.95
C GLY A 264 -43.02 -0.83 -2.23
N GLN A 265 -44.05 -0.55 -3.01
CA GLN A 265 -45.43 -0.30 -2.63
C GLN A 265 -45.98 -1.42 -1.73
N PHE A 266 -46.51 -1.06 -0.56
CA PHE A 266 -47.56 -1.84 0.10
C PHE A 266 -48.90 -1.33 -0.42
N LEU A 267 -49.43 -1.99 -1.45
CA LEU A 267 -50.83 -1.87 -1.84
C LEU A 267 -51.38 -3.27 -2.16
N HIS A 268 -52.36 -3.66 -1.32
CA HIS A 268 -53.54 -4.48 -1.60
C HIS A 268 -53.41 -6.01 -1.70
N GLY A 269 -54.13 -6.67 -0.79
CA GLY A 269 -54.71 -8.00 -0.94
C GLY A 269 -55.91 -8.10 0.01
N ASN A 270 -57.09 -8.35 -0.58
CA ASN A 270 -58.43 -8.36 0.01
C ASN A 270 -58.61 -9.26 1.25
#